data_AF-A0A084B4X8-F1
#
_entry.id   AF-A0A084B4X8-F1
#
_cell.length_a   1.000
_cell.length_b   1.000
_cell.length_c   1.000
_cell.angle_alpha   90.00
_cell.angle_beta   90.00
_cell.angle_gamma   90.00
#
_symmetry.space_group_name_H-M   'P 1'
#
loop_
_entity.id
_entity.type
_entity.pdbx_description
1 polymer ?
#
loop_
_entity_poly.entity_id
_entity_poly.type
_entity_poly.pdbx_seq_one_letter_code
_entity_poly.pdbx_strand_id
1 'polypeptide(L)'
;MPQESLSFLNSADDCINVVIDNCRREQPADATYRPDLPPVPKTGTHFEPLELVNRDPRWLPLPPTALQLLQTFLPEGLVSHWVDYTNKAAKIAEVKGWAPISLSEIYIWIALLIYMGIHPEDRIQDY
;
A
#
# COMPACT_ATOMS: atom_id res chain seq x y z
N MET A 1 46.00 5.14 -14.39
CA MET A 1 45.54 5.57 -13.06
C MET A 1 45.48 7.08 -13.03
N PRO A 2 44.29 7.64 -12.78
CA PRO A 2 43.91 8.08 -11.44
C PRO A 2 42.50 7.61 -11.02
N GLN A 3 42.16 7.94 -9.77
CA GLN A 3 41.14 7.35 -8.88
C GLN A 3 39.67 7.70 -9.16
N GLU A 4 38.83 6.80 -8.64
CA GLU A 4 37.38 6.78 -8.43
C GLU A 4 36.62 8.10 -8.22
N SER A 5 35.39 8.15 -8.73
CA SER A 5 34.21 8.27 -7.87
C SER A 5 33.00 7.62 -8.55
N LEU A 6 32.54 6.50 -8.00
CA LEU A 6 31.23 5.91 -8.28
C LEU A 6 30.13 6.90 -7.90
N SER A 7 29.68 7.72 -8.84
CA SER A 7 28.56 8.65 -8.65
C SER A 7 27.21 8.06 -9.09
N PHE A 8 27.09 6.73 -9.14
CA PHE A 8 25.84 6.06 -9.53
C PHE A 8 24.87 5.84 -8.36
N LEU A 9 25.24 6.21 -7.14
CA LEU A 9 24.39 6.03 -5.94
C LEU A 9 23.46 7.22 -5.62
N ASN A 10 23.46 8.30 -6.41
CA ASN A 10 22.65 9.50 -6.12
C ASN A 10 21.47 9.72 -7.10
N SER A 11 21.08 8.73 -7.90
CA SER A 11 19.91 8.85 -8.78
C SER A 11 18.67 8.15 -8.20
N ALA A 12 18.55 8.07 -6.88
CA ALA A 12 17.30 7.74 -6.22
C ALA A 12 16.55 9.04 -5.90
N ASP A 13 16.21 9.81 -6.94
CA ASP A 13 14.96 10.58 -6.91
C ASP A 13 13.82 9.57 -7.11
N ASP A 14 13.69 8.65 -6.16
CA ASP A 14 12.51 7.82 -5.94
C ASP A 14 11.40 8.68 -5.30
N CYS A 15 11.27 9.92 -5.80
CA CYS A 15 10.12 10.74 -5.53
C CYS A 15 8.98 10.09 -6.29
N ILE A 16 8.12 9.35 -5.58
CA ILE A 16 6.76 9.11 -6.05
C ILE A 16 6.24 10.50 -6.45
N ASN A 17 6.07 10.73 -7.74
CA ASN A 17 5.52 11.98 -8.27
C ASN A 17 4.04 12.02 -7.90
N VAL A 18 3.76 12.33 -6.63
CA VAL A 18 2.42 12.61 -6.16
C VAL A 18 2.07 13.98 -6.73
N VAL A 19 1.02 14.03 -7.54
CA VAL A 19 0.45 15.29 -7.98
C VAL A 19 -0.19 15.93 -6.75
N ILE A 20 0.52 16.86 -6.11
CA ILE A 20 0.04 17.66 -4.96
C ILE A 20 -0.72 18.90 -5.45
N ASP A 21 -1.03 18.98 -6.74
CA ASP A 21 -1.89 20.02 -7.29
C ASP A 21 -3.25 19.97 -6.56
N ASN A 22 -3.69 21.12 -6.04
CA ASN A 22 -4.86 21.25 -5.18
C ASN A 22 -4.79 20.45 -3.87
N CYS A 23 -3.62 20.29 -3.27
CA CYS A 23 -3.47 19.79 -1.91
C CYS A 23 -2.67 20.78 -1.05
N ARG A 24 -3.04 20.93 0.22
CA ARG A 24 -2.30 21.72 1.22
C ARG A 24 -1.90 20.85 2.39
N ARG A 25 -0.72 21.11 2.94
CA ARG A 25 -0.21 20.42 4.13
C ARG A 25 -0.95 20.93 5.37
N GLU A 26 -1.43 20.05 6.25
CA GLU A 26 -2.18 20.48 7.45
C GLU A 26 -1.27 21.16 8.47
N GLN A 27 -0.04 20.68 8.63
CA GLN A 27 0.97 21.29 9.51
C GLN A 27 2.37 21.23 8.88
N PRO A 28 3.29 22.16 9.21
CA PRO A 28 4.64 22.18 8.64
C PRO A 28 5.45 20.89 8.89
N ALA A 29 5.18 20.20 10.00
CA ALA A 29 5.88 18.99 10.41
C ALA A 29 5.14 17.68 10.08
N ASP A 30 3.90 17.75 9.60
CA ASP A 30 3.04 16.57 9.37
C ASP A 30 3.10 16.11 7.91
N ALA A 31 3.17 14.81 7.64
CA ALA A 31 3.09 14.27 6.28
C ALA A 31 1.64 14.22 5.74
N THR A 32 0.65 14.61 6.53
CA THR A 32 -0.76 14.65 6.13
C THR A 32 -1.05 15.85 5.23
N TYR A 33 -1.47 15.55 3.99
CA TYR A 33 -2.00 16.53 3.03
C TYR A 33 -3.52 16.39 2.95
N ARG A 34 -4.21 17.53 2.84
CA ARG A 34 -5.63 17.58 2.52
C ARG A 34 -5.85 18.20 1.15
N PRO A 35 -6.95 17.87 0.46
CA PRO A 35 -7.38 18.64 -0.69
C PRO A 35 -7.56 20.12 -0.33
N ASP A 36 -7.02 21.01 -1.16
CA ASP A 36 -7.25 22.45 -1.14
C ASP A 36 -8.58 22.79 -1.79
N LEU A 37 -9.62 22.13 -1.28
CA LEU A 37 -11.00 22.44 -1.60
C LEU A 37 -11.50 23.46 -0.59
N PRO A 38 -12.25 24.49 -1.03
CA PRO A 38 -12.90 25.37 -0.07
C PRO A 38 -13.77 24.52 0.86
N PRO A 39 -13.83 24.86 2.15
CA PRO A 39 -14.74 24.16 3.06
C PRO A 39 -16.14 24.19 2.45
N VAL A 40 -16.81 23.05 2.47
CA VAL A 40 -18.20 22.97 2.01
C VAL A 40 -18.99 24.01 2.82
N PRO A 41 -19.70 24.95 2.17
CA PRO A 41 -20.37 26.06 2.87
C PRO A 41 -21.48 25.57 3.83
N LYS A 42 -21.92 24.32 3.64
CA LYS A 42 -22.88 23.64 4.49
C LYS A 42 -22.11 22.80 5.50
N THR A 43 -21.83 23.37 6.66
CA THR A 43 -21.53 22.59 7.86
C THR A 43 -22.84 22.06 8.43
N GLY A 44 -22.93 20.75 8.66
CA GLY A 44 -24.05 20.19 9.39
C GLY A 44 -24.06 20.73 10.82
N THR A 45 -25.23 21.12 11.33
CA THR A 45 -25.42 21.40 12.77
C THR A 45 -25.46 20.12 13.60
N HIS A 46 -25.51 18.97 12.93
CA HIS A 46 -25.65 17.65 13.53
C HIS A 46 -24.70 16.67 12.84
N PHE A 47 -24.07 15.81 13.64
CA PHE A 47 -23.39 14.63 13.16
C PHE A 47 -24.43 13.51 13.02
N GLU A 48 -24.55 12.94 11.84
CA GLU A 48 -25.31 11.72 11.61
C GLU A 48 -24.32 10.55 11.64
N PRO A 49 -24.30 9.74 12.71
CA PRO A 49 -23.42 8.59 12.78
C PRO A 49 -23.73 7.63 11.63
N LEU A 50 -22.69 7.01 11.07
CA LEU A 50 -22.89 5.87 10.19
C LEU A 50 -23.62 4.78 10.97
N GLU A 51 -24.86 4.47 10.59
CA GLU A 51 -25.62 3.37 11.18
C GLU A 51 -24.97 2.04 10.79
N LEU A 52 -24.19 1.49 11.70
CA LEU A 52 -23.67 0.14 11.57
C LEU A 52 -24.79 -0.84 11.90
N VAL A 53 -25.11 -1.70 10.96
CA VAL A 53 -26.01 -2.84 11.22
C VAL A 53 -25.40 -3.67 12.33
N ASN A 54 -26.15 -3.90 13.42
CA ASN A 54 -25.72 -4.81 14.48
C ASN A 54 -25.52 -6.22 13.87
N ARG A 55 -24.33 -6.76 14.02
CA ARG A 55 -23.97 -8.11 13.55
C ARG A 55 -23.64 -8.94 14.77
N ASP A 56 -24.49 -9.92 15.06
CA ASP A 56 -24.21 -10.89 16.11
C ASP A 56 -22.88 -11.63 15.81
N PRO A 57 -22.04 -11.89 16.83
CA PRO A 57 -20.83 -12.66 16.65
C PRO A 57 -21.15 -14.04 16.09
N ARG A 58 -20.47 -14.43 15.01
CA ARG A 58 -20.60 -15.75 14.38
C ARG A 58 -19.30 -16.52 14.56
N TRP A 59 -19.37 -17.66 15.23
CA TRP A 59 -18.26 -18.59 15.36
C TRP A 59 -18.30 -19.60 14.23
N LEU A 60 -17.39 -19.47 13.27
CA LEU A 60 -17.22 -20.41 12.17
C LEU A 60 -16.03 -21.33 12.49
N PRO A 61 -16.06 -22.60 12.05
CA PRO A 61 -14.89 -23.46 12.15
C PRO A 61 -13.73 -22.84 11.38
N LEU A 62 -12.53 -22.90 11.97
CA LEU A 62 -11.34 -22.39 11.31
C LEU A 62 -11.04 -23.26 10.08
N PRO A 63 -10.70 -22.67 8.92
CA PRO A 63 -10.21 -23.44 7.80
C PRO A 63 -8.97 -24.27 8.20
N PRO A 64 -8.79 -25.48 7.62
CA PRO A 64 -7.72 -26.40 7.99
C PRO A 64 -6.30 -25.88 7.69
N THR A 65 -6.14 -24.84 6.89
CA THR A 65 -4.83 -24.25 6.59
C THR A 65 -4.82 -22.74 6.77
N ALA A 66 -3.67 -22.20 7.15
CA ALA A 66 -3.47 -20.75 7.27
C ALA A 66 -3.70 -20.02 5.94
N LEU A 67 -3.35 -20.67 4.80
CA LEU A 67 -3.62 -20.13 3.48
C LEU A 67 -5.12 -20.00 3.20
N GLN A 68 -5.92 -21.02 3.53
CA GLN A 68 -7.37 -20.94 3.35
C GLN A 68 -7.99 -19.88 4.25
N LEU A 69 -7.47 -19.70 5.47
CA LEU A 69 -7.87 -18.60 6.33
C LEU A 69 -7.53 -17.24 5.70
N LEU A 70 -6.35 -17.07 5.12
CA LEU A 70 -5.99 -15.83 4.42
C LEU A 70 -6.94 -15.58 3.24
N GLN A 71 -7.26 -16.63 2.48
CA GLN A 71 -8.11 -16.56 1.30
C GLN A 71 -9.58 -16.24 1.60
N THR A 72 -10.05 -16.37 2.86
CA THR A 72 -11.39 -15.89 3.23
C THR A 72 -11.48 -14.36 3.24
N PHE A 73 -10.37 -13.67 3.51
CA PHE A 73 -10.28 -12.22 3.50
C PHE A 73 -9.71 -11.67 2.19
N LEU A 74 -8.84 -12.45 1.53
CA LEU A 74 -8.23 -12.12 0.25
C LEU A 74 -8.58 -13.21 -0.79
N PRO A 75 -9.78 -13.13 -1.40
CA PRO A 75 -10.19 -14.10 -2.40
C PRO A 75 -9.21 -14.13 -3.57
N GLU A 76 -8.93 -15.32 -4.10
CA GLU A 76 -7.99 -15.50 -5.21
C GLU A 76 -8.34 -14.65 -6.43
N GLY A 77 -9.63 -14.52 -6.73
CA GLY A 77 -10.11 -13.65 -7.79
C GLY A 77 -9.67 -12.19 -7.60
N LEU A 78 -9.73 -11.66 -6.38
CA LEU A 78 -9.25 -10.30 -6.09
C LEU A 78 -7.75 -10.18 -6.36
N VAL A 79 -6.98 -11.15 -5.88
CA VAL A 79 -5.52 -11.18 -6.06
C VAL A 79 -5.16 -11.30 -7.56
N SER A 80 -5.91 -12.09 -8.32
CA SER A 80 -5.75 -12.19 -9.78
C SER A 80 -5.96 -10.85 -10.47
N HIS A 81 -6.95 -10.05 -10.04
CA HIS A 81 -7.14 -8.71 -10.60
C HIS A 81 -5.96 -7.79 -10.30
N TRP A 82 -5.31 -7.94 -9.14
CA TRP A 82 -4.10 -7.17 -8.82
C TRP A 82 -2.92 -7.58 -9.70
N VAL A 83 -2.76 -8.87 -9.99
CA VAL A 83 -1.77 -9.38 -10.93
C VAL A 83 -1.97 -8.74 -12.31
N ASP A 84 -3.19 -8.80 -12.84
CA ASP A 84 -3.53 -8.23 -14.15
C ASP A 84 -3.30 -6.72 -14.18
N TYR A 85 -3.75 -6.02 -13.14
CA TYR A 85 -3.58 -4.58 -13.02
C TYR A 85 -2.10 -4.17 -13.00
N THR A 86 -1.30 -4.83 -12.16
CA THR A 86 0.13 -4.51 -11.98
C THR A 86 0.91 -4.79 -13.25
N ASN A 87 0.68 -5.93 -13.90
CA ASN A 87 1.33 -6.27 -15.16
C ASN A 87 0.94 -5.31 -16.29
N LYS A 88 -0.34 -4.93 -16.36
CA LYS A 88 -0.82 -3.93 -17.32
C LYS A 88 -0.18 -2.56 -17.07
N ALA A 89 -0.10 -2.13 -15.81
CA ALA A 89 0.52 -0.86 -15.43
C ALA A 89 2.01 -0.84 -15.80
N ALA A 90 2.76 -1.90 -15.50
CA ALA A 90 4.17 -2.01 -15.86
C ALA A 90 4.40 -1.97 -17.38
N LYS A 91 3.51 -2.59 -18.15
CA LYS A 91 3.53 -2.52 -19.62
C LYS A 91 3.28 -1.10 -20.12
N ILE A 92 2.29 -0.39 -19.56
CA ILE A 92 1.96 0.99 -19.94
C ILE A 92 3.11 1.95 -19.61
N ALA A 93 3.77 1.74 -18.47
CA ALA A 93 4.89 2.55 -18.02
C ALA A 93 6.24 2.16 -18.66
N GLU A 94 6.26 1.15 -19.55
CA GLU A 94 7.47 0.64 -20.21
C GLU A 94 8.63 0.34 -19.23
N VAL A 95 8.30 -0.25 -18.08
CA VAL A 95 9.27 -0.55 -17.03
C VAL A 95 10.36 -1.48 -17.58
N LYS A 96 11.60 -0.98 -17.65
CA LYS A 96 12.74 -1.75 -18.16
C LYS A 96 13.02 -2.96 -17.27
N GLY A 97 13.11 -4.13 -17.89
CA GLY A 97 13.41 -5.38 -17.18
C GLY A 97 12.24 -5.96 -16.40
N TRP A 98 11.02 -5.44 -16.56
CA TRP A 98 9.84 -6.01 -15.92
C TRP A 98 9.55 -7.42 -16.45
N ALA A 99 9.47 -8.37 -15.53
CA ALA A 99 8.91 -9.69 -15.79
C ALA A 99 7.47 -9.73 -15.26
N PRO A 100 6.50 -10.29 -16.01
CA PRO A 100 5.13 -10.38 -15.52
C PRO A 100 5.06 -11.17 -14.22
N ILE A 101 4.42 -10.59 -13.21
CA ILE A 101 4.20 -11.24 -11.93
C ILE A 101 3.05 -12.23 -12.01
N SER A 102 3.11 -13.22 -11.13
CA SER A 102 2.16 -14.31 -10.98
C SER A 102 1.36 -14.19 -9.68
N LEU A 103 0.27 -14.94 -9.61
CA LEU A 103 -0.57 -15.04 -8.42
C LEU A 103 0.24 -15.48 -7.19
N SER A 104 1.11 -16.48 -7.36
CA SER A 104 1.94 -17.02 -6.28
C SER A 104 2.92 -15.99 -5.74
N GLU A 105 3.50 -15.15 -6.61
CA GLU A 105 4.42 -14.09 -6.19
C GLU A 105 3.72 -13.02 -5.35
N ILE A 106 2.47 -12.66 -5.67
CA ILE A 106 1.69 -11.76 -4.81
C ILE A 106 1.43 -12.38 -3.44
N TYR A 107 1.11 -13.67 -3.35
CA TYR A 107 0.94 -14.33 -2.05
C TYR A 107 2.25 -14.38 -1.23
N ILE A 108 3.38 -14.62 -1.89
CA ILE A 108 4.70 -14.55 -1.22
C ILE A 108 4.96 -13.13 -0.73
N TRP A 109 4.68 -12.12 -1.54
CA TRP A 109 4.82 -10.72 -1.15
C TRP A 109 3.94 -10.37 0.05
N ILE A 110 2.67 -10.80 0.08
CA ILE A 110 1.79 -10.64 1.25
C ILE A 110 2.36 -11.36 2.48
N ALA A 111 2.88 -12.57 2.33
CA ALA A 111 3.48 -13.32 3.42
C ALA A 111 4.70 -12.58 4.01
N LEU A 112 5.53 -11.96 3.17
CA LEU A 112 6.64 -11.11 3.62
C LEU A 112 6.16 -9.89 4.40
N LEU A 113 5.10 -9.21 3.94
CA LEU A 113 4.53 -8.07 4.67
C LEU A 113 3.99 -8.47 6.04
N ILE A 114 3.29 -9.60 6.13
CA ILE A 114 2.79 -10.14 7.40
C ILE A 114 3.97 -10.47 8.33
N TYR A 115 5.01 -11.12 7.79
CA TYR A 115 6.21 -11.46 8.55
C TYR A 115 6.88 -10.20 9.13
N MET A 116 7.12 -9.18 8.31
CA MET A 116 7.72 -7.92 8.76
C MET A 116 6.84 -7.18 9.79
N GLY A 117 5.51 -7.29 9.68
CA GLY A 117 4.59 -6.70 10.65
C GLY A 117 4.60 -7.41 12.02
N ILE A 118 4.87 -8.71 12.04
CA ILE A 118 4.97 -9.52 13.27
C ILE A 118 6.37 -9.41 13.90
N HIS A 119 7.39 -9.28 13.06
CA HIS A 119 8.80 -9.20 13.45
C HIS A 119 9.36 -7.81 13.13
N PRO A 120 9.11 -6.80 13.98
CA PRO A 120 9.78 -5.52 13.84
C PRO A 120 11.27 -5.72 14.08
N GLU A 121 12.09 -5.50 13.06
CA GLU A 121 13.53 -5.42 13.21
C GLU A 121 13.90 -4.05 13.80
N ASP A 122 14.86 -4.02 14.71
CA ASP A 122 15.45 -2.79 15.20
C ASP A 122 16.03 -2.00 14.02
N ARG A 123 15.86 -0.68 14.02
CA ARG A 123 16.23 0.13 12.86
C ARG A 123 17.74 -0.01 12.66
N ILE A 124 18.20 -0.05 11.41
CA ILE A 124 19.64 -0.07 11.07
C ILE A 124 20.43 1.09 11.73
N GLN A 125 19.73 2.14 12.18
CA GLN A 125 20.31 3.27 12.92
C GLN A 125 20.70 2.95 14.37
N ASP A 126 20.26 1.81 14.91
CA ASP A 126 20.48 1.40 16.30
C ASP A 126 21.72 0.49 16.49
N TYR A 127 22.53 0.31 15.44
CA TYR A 127 23.85 -0.36 15.43
C TYR A 127 24.98 0.62 15.10
#